data_AF-A0AAV2RIY0-F1
#
_entry.id   AF-A0AAV2RIY0-F1
#
_cell.length_a   1.000
_cell.length_b   1.000
_cell.length_c   1.000
_cell.angle_alpha   90.00
_cell.angle_beta   90.00
_cell.angle_gamma   90.00
#
_symmetry.space_group_name_H-M   'P 1'
#
loop_
_entity.id
_entity.type
_entity.pdbx_description
1 polymer ?
#
loop_
_entity_poly.entity_id
_entity_poly.type
_entity_poly.pdbx_seq_one_letter_code
_entity_poly.pdbx_strand_id
1 'polypeptide(L)'
;HLKYHTLFSPLQAYEMILEWICGTGNIVMELLLTWQRKAQTCGLHLFPVPSDPFALPNSYNSDPLRGPILISLDIGCLMDKGSTEPFEQFSSSSRPRRMHLFQESILQRFGFVPYEKDLHGGDHYQFVHVSGNMFAMIHSPGSGGSAAQLTMFNDVITRKRTVSTSTTPVGTDLCDVASPHEEYFH
;
A
#
# COMPACT_ATOMS: atom_id res chain seq x y z
N HIS A 1 25.30 0.69 -5.41
CA HIS A 1 24.57 -0.41 -6.05
C HIS A 1 23.07 -0.10 -5.97
N LEU A 2 22.33 -0.30 -7.06
CA LEU A 2 20.91 0.01 -7.15
C LEU A 2 20.17 -1.26 -7.58
N LYS A 3 19.26 -1.75 -6.74
CA LYS A 3 18.32 -2.82 -7.08
C LYS A 3 16.97 -2.19 -7.38
N TYR A 4 16.31 -2.65 -8.43
CA TYR A 4 15.02 -2.11 -8.87
C TYR A 4 14.26 -3.18 -9.65
N HIS A 5 12.95 -3.01 -9.72
CA HIS A 5 12.06 -3.87 -10.50
C HIS A 5 12.32 -3.73 -12.00
N THR A 6 12.41 -4.84 -12.72
CA THR A 6 12.73 -4.84 -14.15
C THR A 6 11.50 -4.78 -15.05
N LEU A 7 10.31 -5.07 -14.51
CA LEU A 7 9.04 -5.08 -15.24
C LEU A 7 8.20 -3.88 -14.83
N PHE A 8 7.57 -3.23 -15.81
CA PHE A 8 6.68 -2.09 -15.57
C PHE A 8 5.21 -2.54 -15.56
N SER A 9 4.54 -2.36 -14.43
CA SER A 9 3.08 -2.36 -14.23
C SER A 9 2.55 -0.97 -13.82
N PRO A 10 1.66 -0.33 -14.60
CA PRO A 10 1.13 1.01 -14.26
C PRO A 10 0.22 1.02 -13.02
N LEU A 11 -0.24 -0.14 -12.55
CA LEU A 11 -1.18 -0.26 -11.43
C LEU A 11 -0.50 -0.57 -10.09
N GLN A 12 0.83 -0.43 -10.02
CA GLN A 12 1.62 -0.90 -8.89
C GLN A 12 2.71 0.11 -8.51
N ALA A 13 3.06 0.15 -7.24
CA ALA A 13 4.21 0.88 -6.74
C ALA A 13 5.52 0.11 -6.91
N TYR A 14 6.60 0.85 -7.11
CA TYR A 14 7.94 0.30 -7.34
C TYR A 14 8.88 0.60 -6.19
N GLU A 15 9.64 -0.42 -5.78
CA GLU A 15 10.79 -0.24 -4.90
C GLU A 15 12.07 -0.02 -5.70
N MET A 16 12.92 0.86 -5.17
CA MET A 16 14.32 0.99 -5.55
C MET A 16 15.17 0.93 -4.28
N ILE A 17 16.03 -0.07 -4.17
CA ILE A 17 16.94 -0.22 -3.03
C ILE A 17 18.32 0.29 -3.42
N LEU A 18 18.74 1.36 -2.76
CA LEU A 18 20.05 1.96 -2.95
C LEU A 18 21.00 1.52 -1.81
N GLU A 19 22.06 0.82 -2.18
CA GLU A 19 23.14 0.41 -1.27
C GLU A 19 24.41 1.19 -1.63
N TRP A 20 25.04 1.88 -0.68
CA TRP A 20 26.25 2.67 -0.95
C TRP A 20 27.29 2.51 0.16
N ILE A 21 28.56 2.53 -0.24
CA ILE A 21 29.74 2.47 0.66
C ILE A 21 30.76 3.55 0.27
N CYS A 22 30.86 3.90 -1.02
CA CYS A 22 31.89 4.79 -1.57
C CYS A 22 31.49 6.28 -1.60
N GLY A 23 30.48 6.72 -0.84
CA GLY A 23 29.98 8.11 -0.87
C GLY A 23 29.40 8.55 0.47
N THR A 24 29.39 9.85 0.71
CA THR A 24 28.79 10.41 1.93
C THR A 24 27.27 10.47 1.80
N GLY A 25 26.56 10.30 2.92
CA GLY A 25 25.09 10.34 2.94
C GLY A 25 24.50 11.62 2.36
N ASN A 26 25.17 12.77 2.53
CA ASN A 26 24.72 14.04 1.95
C ASN A 26 24.72 14.03 0.42
N ILE A 27 25.79 13.52 -0.21
CA ILE A 27 25.88 13.44 -1.68
C ILE A 27 24.79 12.50 -2.23
N VAL A 28 24.58 11.37 -1.56
CA VAL A 28 23.52 10.43 -1.92
C VAL A 28 22.13 11.06 -1.78
N MET A 29 21.90 11.81 -0.71
CA MET A 29 20.63 12.49 -0.48
C MET A 29 20.36 13.57 -1.53
N GLU A 30 21.37 14.35 -1.93
CA GLU A 30 21.23 15.35 -3.00
C GLU A 30 20.86 14.70 -4.35
N LEU A 31 21.44 13.53 -4.66
CA LEU A 31 21.08 12.74 -5.83
C LEU A 31 19.62 12.28 -5.78
N LEU A 32 19.19 11.71 -4.64
CA LEU A 32 17.81 11.25 -4.45
C LEU A 32 16.80 12.39 -4.56
N LEU A 33 17.09 13.56 -3.98
CA LEU A 33 16.24 14.75 -4.11
C LEU A 33 16.15 15.23 -5.56
N THR A 34 17.22 15.11 -6.33
CA THR A 34 17.22 15.43 -7.76
C THR A 34 16.33 14.47 -8.54
N TRP A 35 16.42 13.17 -8.26
CA TRP A 35 15.53 12.16 -8.85
C TRP A 35 14.08 12.40 -8.47
N GLN A 36 13.80 12.77 -7.22
CA GLN A 36 12.46 13.08 -6.75
C GLN A 36 11.84 14.24 -7.51
N ARG A 37 12.59 15.35 -7.69
CA ARG A 37 12.12 16.48 -8.50
C ARG A 37 11.90 16.08 -9.96
N LYS A 38 12.79 15.25 -10.52
CA LYS A 38 12.65 14.79 -11.90
C LYS A 38 11.42 13.89 -12.08
N ALA A 39 11.16 12.99 -11.14
CA ALA A 39 9.97 12.14 -11.13
C ALA A 39 8.68 12.97 -11.18
N GLN A 40 8.61 14.05 -10.40
CA GLN A 40 7.45 14.96 -10.40
C GLN A 40 7.20 15.59 -11.78
N THR A 41 8.25 15.91 -12.54
CA THR A 41 8.08 16.43 -13.92
C THR A 41 7.48 15.41 -14.88
N CYS A 42 7.55 14.12 -14.54
CA CYS A 42 6.95 13.03 -15.29
C CYS A 42 5.59 12.58 -14.70
N GLY A 43 5.04 13.31 -13.72
CA GLY A 43 3.80 12.93 -13.03
C GLY A 43 3.96 11.75 -12.06
N LEU A 44 5.18 11.42 -11.66
CA LEU A 44 5.49 10.33 -10.74
C LEU A 44 5.86 10.85 -9.34
N HIS A 45 5.51 10.08 -8.31
CA HIS A 45 5.89 10.36 -6.94
C HIS A 45 7.03 9.44 -6.52
N LEU A 46 8.15 10.03 -6.10
CA LEU A 46 9.26 9.31 -5.49
C LEU A 46 9.41 9.79 -4.05
N PHE A 47 9.47 8.85 -3.11
CA PHE A 47 9.66 9.12 -1.70
C PHE A 47 10.58 8.05 -1.10
N PRO A 48 11.42 8.42 -0.12
CA PRO A 48 12.16 7.44 0.65
C PRO A 48 11.20 6.62 1.51
N VAL A 49 11.54 5.35 1.72
CA VAL A 49 10.80 4.41 2.57
C VAL A 49 11.80 3.78 3.55
N PRO A 50 11.44 3.44 4.80
CA PRO A 50 12.31 2.74 5.71
C PRO A 50 12.63 1.33 5.17
N SER A 51 13.76 0.77 5.57
CA SER A 51 14.15 -0.59 5.16
C SER A 51 13.16 -1.67 5.59
N ASP A 52 12.37 -1.41 6.65
CA ASP A 52 11.26 -2.25 7.09
C ASP A 52 10.00 -1.40 7.29
N PRO A 53 9.10 -1.31 6.28
CA PRO A 53 7.91 -0.46 6.37
C PRO A 53 6.88 -0.98 7.39
N PHE A 54 6.82 -2.30 7.62
CA PHE A 54 5.79 -2.97 8.43
C PHE A 54 6.27 -3.46 9.80
N ALA A 55 7.56 -3.37 10.14
CA ALA A 55 8.11 -3.65 11.47
C ALA A 55 7.50 -4.89 12.14
N LEU A 56 7.39 -5.99 11.39
CA LEU A 56 6.64 -7.17 11.86
C LEU A 56 7.38 -7.81 13.06
N PRO A 57 6.66 -8.34 14.08
CA PRO A 57 7.26 -8.81 15.35
C PRO A 57 8.36 -9.88 15.26
N ASN A 58 8.57 -10.47 14.08
CA ASN A 58 9.52 -11.56 13.83
C ASN A 58 10.61 -11.21 12.79
N SER A 59 10.67 -9.98 12.31
CA SER A 59 11.73 -9.56 11.37
C SER A 59 12.98 -9.13 12.14
N TYR A 60 14.13 -9.72 11.77
CA TYR A 60 15.41 -9.59 12.49
C TYR A 60 15.90 -8.13 12.63
N ASN A 61 15.49 -7.26 11.71
CA ASN A 61 15.87 -5.85 11.66
C ASN A 61 14.71 -4.89 11.96
N SER A 62 13.60 -5.38 12.52
CA SER A 62 12.47 -4.53 12.87
C SER A 62 12.80 -3.61 14.03
N ASP A 63 12.35 -2.35 13.93
CA ASP A 63 12.48 -1.38 15.01
C ASP A 63 11.59 -1.80 16.19
N PRO A 64 12.15 -2.11 17.38
CA PRO A 64 11.38 -2.56 18.53
C PRO A 64 10.41 -1.49 19.08
N LEU A 65 10.57 -0.23 18.66
CA LEU A 65 9.68 0.87 19.03
C LEU A 65 8.54 1.07 18.03
N ARG A 66 8.54 0.37 16.88
CA ARG A 66 7.47 0.43 15.89
C ARG A 66 6.57 -0.78 16.04
N GLY A 67 5.31 -0.51 16.39
CA GLY A 67 4.26 -1.52 16.46
C GLY A 67 3.27 -1.40 15.29
N PRO A 68 2.67 -2.52 14.84
CA PRO A 68 1.56 -2.50 13.90
C PRO A 68 0.36 -1.72 14.45
N ILE A 69 -0.22 -0.83 13.63
CA ILE A 69 -1.52 -0.23 13.94
C ILE A 69 -2.59 -1.13 13.34
N LEU A 70 -3.33 -1.82 14.20
CA LEU A 70 -4.42 -2.68 13.78
C LEU A 70 -5.72 -1.87 13.63
N ILE A 71 -6.31 -1.91 12.45
CA ILE A 71 -7.60 -1.29 12.14
C ILE A 71 -8.59 -2.41 11.83
N SER A 72 -9.61 -2.54 12.69
CA SER A 72 -10.73 -3.45 12.46
C SER A 72 -11.67 -2.84 11.41
N LEU A 73 -12.10 -3.66 10.46
CA LEU A 73 -13.12 -3.30 9.50
C LEU A 73 -14.51 -3.58 10.09
N ASP A 74 -15.38 -2.58 10.10
CA ASP A 74 -16.78 -2.79 10.41
C ASP A 74 -17.45 -3.49 9.23
N ILE A 75 -17.88 -4.72 9.47
CA ILE A 75 -18.54 -5.60 8.48
C ILE A 75 -20.05 -5.61 8.64
N GLY A 76 -20.62 -4.86 9.59
CA GLY A 76 -22.07 -4.87 9.85
C GLY A 76 -22.91 -4.48 8.63
N CYS A 77 -22.37 -3.61 7.77
CA CYS A 77 -23.03 -3.21 6.53
C CYS A 77 -23.08 -4.31 5.45
N LEU A 78 -22.27 -5.36 5.60
CA LEU A 78 -22.23 -6.53 4.70
C LEU A 78 -23.10 -7.69 5.18
N MET A 79 -23.67 -7.57 6.38
CA MET A 79 -24.50 -8.61 6.99
C MET A 79 -25.96 -8.40 6.57
N ASP A 80 -26.55 -9.42 5.97
CA ASP A 80 -27.99 -9.44 5.75
C ASP A 80 -28.75 -9.51 7.08
N LYS A 81 -30.02 -9.11 7.10
CA LYS A 81 -30.85 -9.15 8.31
C LYS A 81 -30.94 -10.58 8.85
N GLY A 82 -30.36 -10.82 10.02
CA GLY A 82 -30.31 -12.14 10.67
C GLY A 82 -29.13 -13.02 10.26
N SER A 83 -28.26 -12.52 9.38
CA SER A 83 -26.98 -13.14 9.02
C SER A 83 -26.00 -13.06 10.20
N THR A 84 -25.16 -14.08 10.34
CA THR A 84 -24.08 -14.14 11.34
C THR A 84 -22.71 -13.82 10.76
N GLU A 85 -22.53 -14.06 9.47
CA GLU A 85 -21.29 -13.85 8.73
C GLU A 85 -21.51 -12.92 7.53
N PRO A 86 -20.47 -12.20 7.06
CA PRO A 86 -20.55 -11.47 5.80
C PRO A 86 -20.55 -12.44 4.61
N PHE A 87 -21.17 -12.03 3.50
CA PHE A 87 -21.20 -12.81 2.26
C PHE A 87 -21.90 -14.18 2.39
N GLU A 88 -22.89 -14.32 3.29
CA GLU A 88 -23.61 -15.57 3.53
C GLU A 88 -24.30 -16.14 2.28
N GLN A 89 -24.71 -15.27 1.35
CA GLN A 89 -25.32 -15.62 0.08
C GLN A 89 -24.38 -16.38 -0.88
N PHE A 90 -23.08 -16.40 -0.59
CA PHE A 90 -22.08 -17.13 -1.37
C PHE A 90 -21.59 -18.40 -0.66
N SER A 91 -21.01 -19.32 -1.43
CA SER A 91 -20.42 -20.55 -0.89
C SER A 91 -19.34 -20.23 0.15
N SER A 92 -19.33 -20.99 1.24
CA SER A 92 -18.39 -20.79 2.36
C SER A 92 -16.92 -20.79 1.91
N SER A 93 -16.56 -21.60 0.92
CA SER A 93 -15.21 -21.65 0.34
C SER A 93 -14.80 -20.35 -0.36
N SER A 94 -15.75 -19.56 -0.88
CA SER A 94 -15.47 -18.30 -1.58
C SER A 94 -15.44 -17.07 -0.68
N ARG A 95 -16.04 -17.15 0.53
CA ARG A 95 -16.18 -15.99 1.45
C ARG A 95 -14.83 -15.34 1.83
N PRO A 96 -13.75 -16.08 2.14
CA PRO A 96 -12.46 -15.46 2.47
C PRO A 96 -11.87 -14.65 1.30
N ARG A 97 -11.99 -15.17 0.07
CA ARG A 97 -11.52 -14.45 -1.13
C ARG A 97 -12.33 -13.18 -1.37
N ARG A 98 -13.66 -13.23 -1.14
CA ARG A 98 -14.53 -12.06 -1.27
C ARG A 98 -14.23 -10.99 -0.23
N MET A 99 -13.98 -11.37 1.03
CA MET A 99 -13.52 -10.45 2.07
C MET A 99 -12.21 -9.75 1.66
N HIS A 100 -11.25 -10.51 1.16
CA HIS A 100 -10.00 -9.97 0.65
C HIS A 100 -10.20 -8.95 -0.49
N LEU A 101 -11.03 -9.30 -1.49
CA LEU A 101 -11.34 -8.38 -2.60
C LEU A 101 -12.07 -7.12 -2.12
N PHE A 102 -12.94 -7.23 -1.12
CA PHE A 102 -13.61 -6.08 -0.52
C PHE A 102 -12.62 -5.16 0.20
N GLN A 103 -11.70 -5.72 0.99
CA GLN A 103 -10.63 -4.97 1.65
C GLN A 103 -9.70 -4.29 0.63
N GLU A 104 -9.32 -5.00 -0.43
CA GLU A 104 -8.52 -4.44 -1.53
C GLU A 104 -9.24 -3.28 -2.22
N SER A 105 -10.55 -3.43 -2.48
CA SER A 105 -11.38 -2.38 -3.08
C SER A 105 -11.46 -1.12 -2.19
N ILE A 106 -11.56 -1.30 -0.87
CA ILE A 106 -11.50 -0.19 0.10
C ILE A 106 -10.15 0.51 -0.03
N LEU A 107 -9.05 -0.22 0.05
CA LEU A 107 -7.70 0.34 -0.03
C LEU A 107 -7.51 1.13 -1.35
N GLN A 108 -7.86 0.55 -2.49
CA GLN A 108 -7.80 1.22 -3.79
C GLN A 108 -8.63 2.50 -3.81
N ARG A 109 -9.85 2.47 -3.26
CA ARG A 109 -10.73 3.65 -3.19
C ARG A 109 -10.13 4.77 -2.34
N PHE A 110 -9.34 4.43 -1.33
CA PHE A 110 -8.61 5.37 -0.49
C PHE A 110 -7.21 5.73 -1.03
N GLY A 111 -6.89 5.37 -2.28
CA GLY A 111 -5.63 5.76 -2.92
C GLY A 111 -4.43 4.90 -2.51
N PHE A 112 -4.67 3.67 -2.08
CA PHE A 112 -3.61 2.67 -1.92
C PHE A 112 -3.39 1.90 -3.21
N VAL A 113 -2.13 1.69 -3.55
CA VAL A 113 -1.71 0.86 -4.68
C VAL A 113 -0.94 -0.36 -4.18
N PRO A 114 -1.07 -1.53 -4.83
CA PRO A 114 -0.26 -2.70 -4.54
C PRO A 114 1.23 -2.36 -4.63
N TYR A 115 2.04 -3.04 -3.83
CA TYR A 115 3.48 -2.91 -3.80
C TYR A 115 4.11 -4.31 -3.85
N GLU A 116 5.06 -4.53 -4.77
CA GLU A 116 5.55 -5.88 -5.12
C GLU A 116 6.34 -6.57 -4.01
N LYS A 117 6.21 -7.89 -3.97
CA LYS A 117 6.70 -8.79 -2.90
C LYS A 117 8.14 -9.25 -3.05
N ASP A 118 8.74 -9.08 -4.22
CA ASP A 118 9.95 -9.85 -4.62
C ASP A 118 11.17 -9.60 -3.73
N LEU A 119 11.18 -8.49 -2.97
CA LEU A 119 12.25 -8.15 -2.05
C LEU A 119 11.96 -8.53 -0.59
N HIS A 120 10.69 -8.73 -0.22
CA HIS A 120 10.24 -8.85 1.19
C HIS A 120 9.59 -10.20 1.55
N GLY A 121 9.51 -11.15 0.62
CA GLY A 121 9.37 -12.59 0.91
C GLY A 121 8.15 -13.05 1.72
N GLY A 122 7.06 -12.28 1.77
CA GLY A 122 5.90 -12.57 2.62
C GLY A 122 4.62 -12.98 1.87
N ASP A 123 3.81 -13.84 2.50
CA ASP A 123 2.46 -14.21 2.04
C ASP A 123 1.43 -13.08 2.15
N HIS A 124 1.81 -11.94 2.73
CA HIS A 124 0.91 -10.81 3.00
C HIS A 124 0.72 -9.89 1.80
N TYR A 125 -0.49 -9.37 1.61
CA TYR A 125 -0.76 -8.39 0.56
C TYR A 125 -0.45 -7.00 1.09
N GLN A 126 0.54 -6.33 0.50
CA GLN A 126 1.06 -5.06 0.95
C GLN A 126 0.70 -3.95 -0.03
N PHE A 127 0.38 -2.79 0.52
CA PHE A 127 -0.04 -1.63 -0.23
C PHE A 127 0.64 -0.38 0.31
N VAL A 128 0.86 0.60 -0.56
CA VAL A 128 1.34 1.92 -0.20
C VAL A 128 0.35 2.97 -0.70
N HIS A 129 0.06 3.97 0.13
CA HIS A 129 -0.76 5.09 -0.27
C HIS A 129 0.00 6.00 -1.24
N VAL A 130 -0.68 6.59 -2.23
CA VAL A 130 -0.08 7.49 -3.24
C VAL A 130 0.67 8.70 -2.67
N SER A 131 0.48 9.02 -1.38
CA SER A 131 1.24 10.06 -0.67
C SER A 131 2.62 9.61 -0.19
N GLY A 132 2.89 8.30 -0.19
CA GLY A 132 4.14 7.67 0.22
C GLY A 132 4.40 7.53 1.72
N ASN A 133 3.48 7.99 2.56
CA ASN A 133 3.68 7.99 4.01
C ASN A 133 2.91 6.88 4.74
N MET A 134 2.08 6.11 4.03
CA MET A 134 1.18 5.17 4.67
C MET A 134 1.24 3.82 3.97
N PHE A 135 1.44 2.78 4.76
CA PHE A 135 1.49 1.40 4.29
C PHE A 135 0.34 0.63 4.90
N ALA A 136 -0.25 -0.27 4.12
CA ALA A 136 -1.34 -1.12 4.55
C ALA A 136 -1.01 -2.58 4.23
N MET A 137 -1.48 -3.48 5.07
CA MET A 137 -1.33 -4.92 4.89
C MET A 137 -2.66 -5.62 5.12
N ILE A 138 -3.05 -6.47 4.18
CA ILE A 138 -4.14 -7.43 4.35
C ILE A 138 -3.54 -8.77 4.76
N HIS A 139 -4.01 -9.32 5.88
CA HIS A 139 -3.61 -10.64 6.35
C HIS A 139 -4.24 -11.73 5.49
N SER A 140 -3.43 -12.72 5.09
CA SER A 140 -3.96 -13.88 4.37
C SER A 140 -4.83 -14.72 5.32
N PRO A 141 -5.98 -15.23 4.88
CA PRO A 141 -6.80 -16.13 5.70
C PRO A 141 -5.98 -17.36 6.10
N GLY A 142 -5.54 -17.40 7.36
CA GLY A 142 -4.68 -18.47 7.91
C GLY A 142 -3.55 -17.98 8.82
N SER A 143 -3.18 -16.70 8.77
CA SER A 143 -2.05 -16.15 9.56
C SER A 143 -2.39 -15.73 11.01
N GLY A 144 -3.46 -16.29 11.61
CA GLY A 144 -3.83 -16.04 13.01
C GLY A 144 -4.49 -14.68 13.32
N GLY A 145 -4.66 -13.81 12.33
CA GLY A 145 -5.45 -12.57 12.42
C GLY A 145 -6.92 -12.78 12.02
N SER A 146 -7.83 -11.95 12.56
CA SER A 146 -9.22 -11.92 12.09
C SER A 146 -9.26 -11.49 10.62
N ALA A 147 -10.07 -12.19 9.80
CA ALA A 147 -10.17 -11.93 8.36
C ALA A 147 -10.61 -10.49 8.01
N ALA A 148 -11.18 -9.75 8.97
CA ALA A 148 -11.65 -8.38 8.83
C ALA A 148 -10.67 -7.32 9.38
N GLN A 149 -9.37 -7.59 9.45
CA GLN A 149 -8.39 -6.66 10.00
C GLN A 149 -7.38 -6.18 8.96
N LEU A 150 -7.09 -4.88 8.99
CA LEU A 150 -6.02 -4.24 8.24
C LEU A 150 -4.91 -3.84 9.21
N THR A 151 -3.65 -4.02 8.81
CA THR A 151 -2.54 -3.41 9.54
C THR A 151 -2.03 -2.20 8.78
N MET A 152 -1.94 -1.06 9.46
CA MET A 152 -1.44 0.20 8.91
C MET A 152 -0.14 0.62 9.56
N PHE A 153 0.68 1.33 8.80
CA PHE A 153 1.88 1.98 9.28
C PHE A 153 1.97 3.38 8.73
N ASN A 154 2.32 4.33 9.59
CA ASN A 154 2.69 5.67 9.17
C ASN A 154 4.21 5.77 9.20
N ASP A 155 4.78 6.31 8.14
CA ASP A 155 6.17 6.69 8.12
C ASP A 155 6.30 8.21 8.34
N VAL A 156 6.99 8.57 9.41
CA VAL A 156 7.34 9.96 9.72
C VAL A 156 8.78 10.19 9.31
N ILE A 157 9.10 9.99 8.02
CA ILE A 157 10.30 10.64 7.48
C ILE A 157 10.03 12.13 7.51
N THR A 158 10.88 12.85 8.26
CA THR A 158 10.75 14.27 8.55
C THR A 158 10.63 15.06 7.25
N ARG A 159 9.39 15.35 6.83
CA ARG A 159 9.15 16.27 5.73
C ARG A 159 9.73 17.62 6.15
N LYS A 160 10.82 18.07 5.52
CA LYS A 160 11.04 19.51 5.41
C LYS A 160 9.83 20.05 4.65
N ARG A 161 8.91 20.64 5.40
CA ARG A 161 7.65 21.24 4.93
C ARG A 161 7.96 22.17 3.77
N THR A 162 7.86 21.68 2.55
CA THR A 162 7.81 22.52 1.36
C THR A 162 6.36 22.93 1.26
N VAL A 163 6.08 24.18 1.61
CA VAL A 163 4.77 24.78 1.37
C VAL A 163 4.62 24.92 -0.14
N SER A 164 4.05 23.90 -0.79
CA SER A 164 3.52 24.05 -2.14
C SER A 164 2.06 24.47 -2.02
N THR A 165 1.79 25.74 -2.27
CA THR A 165 0.44 26.21 -2.61
C THR A 165 0.06 25.62 -3.97
N SER A 166 -0.55 24.44 -3.96
CA SER A 166 -1.23 23.91 -5.14
C SER A 166 -2.65 23.55 -4.73
N THR A 167 -3.55 24.51 -4.94
CA THR A 167 -4.99 24.28 -5.03
C THR A 167 -5.22 23.19 -6.07
N THR A 168 -5.87 22.09 -5.67
CA THR A 168 -6.31 21.03 -6.57
C THR A 168 -7.31 21.60 -7.58
N PRO A 169 -7.11 21.48 -8.90
CA PRO A 169 -8.20 21.66 -9.84
C PRO A 169 -9.10 20.43 -9.75
N VAL A 170 -10.37 20.65 -9.45
CA VAL A 170 -11.42 19.66 -9.65
C VAL A 170 -11.58 19.51 -11.15
N GLY A 171 -10.89 18.51 -11.72
CA GLY A 171 -11.11 18.07 -13.09
C GLY A 171 -12.35 17.17 -13.12
N THR A 172 -13.49 17.76 -13.47
CA THR A 172 -14.56 17.06 -14.18
C THR A 172 -13.98 16.50 -15.48
N ASP A 173 -14.50 15.35 -15.93
CA ASP A 173 -14.23 14.68 -17.22
C ASP A 173 -13.22 13.52 -17.20
N LEU A 174 -13.55 12.47 -16.45
CA LEU A 174 -13.21 11.07 -16.79
C LEU A 174 -14.35 10.15 -16.31
N CYS A 175 -15.55 10.39 -16.84
CA CYS A 175 -16.61 9.40 -16.87
C CYS A 175 -16.35 8.51 -18.09
N ASP A 176 -16.61 7.20 -17.99
CA ASP A 176 -16.69 6.25 -19.13
C ASP A 176 -15.46 5.41 -19.49
N VAL A 177 -14.59 5.08 -18.53
CA VAL A 177 -13.81 3.83 -18.64
C VAL A 177 -14.33 2.84 -17.62
N ALA A 178 -15.20 1.94 -18.07
CA ALA A 178 -15.70 0.83 -17.27
C ALA A 178 -14.52 0.00 -16.75
N SER A 179 -14.56 -0.29 -15.45
CA SER A 179 -13.57 -1.10 -14.77
C SER A 179 -13.68 -2.56 -15.25
N PRO A 180 -12.57 -3.26 -15.56
CA PRO A 180 -12.59 -4.68 -15.94
C PRO A 180 -13.26 -5.61 -14.92
N HIS A 181 -13.52 -5.11 -13.70
CA HIS A 181 -14.12 -5.86 -12.60
C HIS A 181 -15.65 -5.98 -12.68
N GLU A 182 -16.33 -5.33 -13.64
CA GLU A 182 -17.78 -5.46 -13.82
C GLU A 182 -18.22 -6.86 -14.29
N GLU A 183 -17.32 -7.67 -14.87
CA GLU A 183 -17.63 -9.04 -15.30
C GLU A 183 -17.84 -10.04 -14.14
N TYR A 184 -17.50 -9.68 -12.90
CA TYR A 184 -17.59 -10.62 -11.75
C TYR A 184 -18.92 -10.59 -10.99
N PHE A 185 -19.87 -9.74 -11.41
CA PHE A 185 -21.15 -9.53 -10.73
C PHE A 185 -22.37 -10.14 -11.45
N HIS A 186 -22.15 -11.03 -12.42
CA HIS A 186 -23.19 -11.86 -13.04
C HIS A 186 -23.02 -13.34 -12.68
#